data_AF-A0A401ZR15-F1
#
_entry.id   AF-A0A401ZR15-F1
#
_cell.length_a   1.000
_cell.length_b   1.000
_cell.length_c   1.000
_cell.angle_alpha   90.00
_cell.angle_beta   90.00
_cell.angle_gamma   90.00
#
_symmetry.space_group_name_H-M   'P 1'
#
loop_
_entity.id
_entity.type
_entity.pdbx_description
1 polymer ?
#
loop_
_entity_poly.entity_id
_entity_poly.type
_entity_poly.pdbx_seq_one_letter_code
_entity_poly.pdbx_strand_id
1 'polypeptide(L)'
;MTRCDAGGNVYGYRGCGSDITGDGICGGHFGSGLSSIGGMIRLSELQASGNQNIPHALQLEIWNKYLYACHGTVNGYRWPANQADSGTCDSSNPAVYKGTNTSLMQGSLLALSPSATPDSLGIKTDVGRKMFYTLQNYCGYIVDDTGWDDVQIGVENTLRDNYDFGSADLSSDIKSLFAALQIIDNNSFSNIGGGGTPRVPLAPPLSTSGSGAFLDRSGWTANGTSSNNLLAPLDGNNATRWTTEAPQTNNQYYQIDMGQAHSISRITLDCSQFPNDYPRQYNVYLSTSNWTWGNAVAAGSGNGASLDISFSPQSACYITIQQTGSDSYYWWSIGELHVST
;
A
#
# COMPACT_ATOMS: atom_id res chain seq x y z
N MET A 1 16.82 -8.73 -3.23
CA MET A 1 16.56 -9.99 -2.50
C MET A 1 17.59 -10.16 -1.39
N THR A 2 17.15 -10.11 -0.14
CA THR A 2 17.95 -10.34 1.06
C THR A 2 17.93 -11.83 1.39
N ARG A 3 19.11 -12.44 1.52
CA ARG A 3 19.25 -13.70 2.24
C ARG A 3 19.33 -13.32 3.72
N CYS A 4 18.25 -13.49 4.47
CA CYS A 4 18.24 -13.24 5.90
C CYS A 4 18.59 -14.54 6.64
N ASP A 5 19.81 -14.64 7.13
CA ASP A 5 20.14 -15.63 8.15
C ASP A 5 19.73 -15.09 9.52
N ALA A 6 19.20 -15.95 10.40
CA ALA A 6 18.85 -15.54 11.76
C ALA A 6 20.10 -15.01 12.50
N GLY A 7 20.08 -13.72 12.88
CA GLY A 7 21.23 -13.03 13.48
C GLY A 7 22.33 -12.61 12.50
N GLY A 8 22.13 -12.81 11.19
CA GLY A 8 23.06 -12.39 10.14
C GLY A 8 22.84 -10.94 9.69
N ASN A 9 23.83 -10.42 8.96
CA ASN A 9 23.75 -9.09 8.34
C ASN A 9 22.68 -9.07 7.23
N VAL A 10 21.91 -7.99 7.17
CA VAL A 10 20.98 -7.75 6.07
C VAL A 10 21.77 -7.20 4.87
N TYR A 11 21.97 -8.02 3.84
CA TYR A 11 22.58 -7.59 2.59
C TYR A 11 21.51 -7.22 1.56
N GLY A 12 21.42 -5.94 1.23
CA GLY A 12 20.51 -5.45 0.21
C GLY A 12 20.90 -4.04 -0.25
N TYR A 13 20.51 -3.70 -1.47
CA TYR A 13 20.57 -2.32 -1.93
C TYR A 13 19.30 -1.60 -1.49
N ARG A 14 19.47 -0.50 -0.74
CA ARG A 14 18.36 0.37 -0.36
C ARG A 14 18.01 1.24 -1.57
N GLY A 15 16.80 1.10 -2.07
CA GLY A 15 16.23 2.05 -3.02
C GLY A 15 15.90 3.39 -2.36
N CYS A 16 15.05 4.16 -3.00
CA CYS A 16 14.43 5.36 -2.43
C CYS A 16 13.39 5.02 -1.34
N GLY A 17 13.10 6.00 -0.48
CA GLY A 17 11.96 5.92 0.43
C GLY A 17 10.67 6.25 -0.32
N SER A 18 9.63 5.46 -0.10
CA SER A 18 8.27 5.73 -0.59
C SER A 18 7.30 5.63 0.58
N ASP A 19 6.30 6.50 0.58
CA ASP A 19 5.16 6.41 1.49
C ASP A 19 4.12 5.45 0.91
N ILE A 20 3.40 4.72 1.77
CA ILE A 20 2.29 3.86 1.33
C ILE A 20 1.15 4.69 0.72
N THR A 21 0.99 5.93 1.17
CA THR A 21 0.05 6.94 0.65
C THR A 21 0.60 7.75 -0.52
N GLY A 22 1.88 7.55 -0.86
CA GLY A 22 2.54 8.20 -2.00
C GLY A 22 2.22 7.51 -3.33
N ASP A 23 2.94 7.88 -4.38
CA ASP A 23 2.75 7.27 -5.70
C ASP A 23 3.16 5.79 -5.77
N GLY A 24 3.98 5.32 -4.82
CA GLY A 24 4.47 3.94 -4.75
C GLY A 24 5.36 3.55 -5.93
N ILE A 25 5.77 4.51 -6.77
CA ILE A 25 6.50 4.28 -8.02
C ILE A 25 7.95 3.93 -7.73
N CYS A 26 8.54 4.60 -6.74
CA CYS A 26 9.97 4.55 -6.51
C CYS A 26 10.43 3.19 -5.97
N GLY A 27 11.49 2.61 -6.54
CA GLY A 27 12.00 1.31 -6.11
C GLY A 27 13.44 0.98 -6.51
N GLY A 28 13.71 -0.33 -6.60
CA GLY A 28 15.04 -0.89 -6.80
C GLY A 28 15.26 -1.54 -8.16
N HIS A 29 14.34 -1.39 -9.12
CA HIS A 29 14.63 -1.71 -10.53
C HIS A 29 15.60 -0.65 -11.06
N PHE A 30 16.89 -0.97 -11.16
CA PHE A 30 17.91 0.02 -11.47
C PHE A 30 17.83 0.54 -12.90
N GLY A 31 17.24 -0.22 -13.83
CA GLY A 31 17.00 0.28 -15.18
C GLY A 31 15.97 1.40 -15.24
N SER A 32 14.85 1.28 -14.51
CA SER A 32 13.72 2.23 -14.61
C SER A 32 13.51 3.14 -13.39
N GLY A 33 14.10 2.80 -12.24
CA GLY A 33 13.82 3.39 -10.93
C GLY A 33 12.49 2.94 -10.31
N LEU A 34 11.80 1.97 -10.93
CA LEU A 34 10.48 1.52 -10.51
C LEU A 34 10.50 0.57 -9.30
N SER A 35 9.34 0.46 -8.64
CA SER A 35 9.06 -0.40 -7.49
C SER A 35 9.48 -1.84 -7.76
N SER A 36 10.32 -2.41 -6.90
CA SER A 36 10.67 -3.84 -6.98
C SER A 36 9.54 -4.75 -6.54
N ILE A 37 8.54 -4.22 -5.81
CA ILE A 37 7.39 -5.00 -5.31
C ILE A 37 6.09 -4.72 -6.07
N GLY A 38 5.94 -3.51 -6.61
CA GLY A 38 4.79 -3.10 -7.40
C GLY A 38 4.79 -3.83 -8.73
N GLY A 39 3.73 -4.61 -8.98
CA GLY A 39 3.55 -5.35 -10.23
C GLY A 39 4.13 -6.77 -10.26
N MET A 40 4.70 -7.27 -9.17
CA MET A 40 5.03 -8.69 -9.04
C MET A 40 3.75 -9.52 -8.90
N ILE A 41 3.70 -10.67 -9.57
CA ILE A 41 2.66 -11.68 -9.37
C ILE A 41 2.90 -12.39 -8.03
N ARG A 42 1.84 -12.60 -7.25
CA ARG A 42 1.86 -13.26 -5.93
C ARG A 42 1.29 -14.67 -5.98
N LEU A 43 1.70 -15.50 -5.01
CA LEU A 43 1.24 -16.90 -4.92
C LEU A 43 -0.29 -17.02 -4.85
N SER A 44 -0.93 -16.19 -4.01
CA SER A 44 -2.39 -16.22 -3.83
C SER A 44 -3.17 -15.88 -5.10
N GLU A 45 -2.62 -15.03 -5.98
CA GLU A 45 -3.25 -14.64 -7.25
C GLU A 45 -3.27 -15.81 -8.25
N LEU A 46 -2.18 -16.60 -8.29
CA LEU A 46 -2.12 -17.82 -9.10
C LEU A 46 -2.92 -18.98 -8.50
N GLN A 47 -3.16 -19.01 -7.19
CA GLN A 47 -3.98 -20.05 -6.55
C GLN A 47 -5.48 -19.74 -6.55
N ALA A 48 -5.87 -18.47 -6.61
CA ALA A 48 -7.27 -18.07 -6.65
C ALA A 48 -8.01 -18.69 -7.86
N SER A 49 -9.27 -19.08 -7.68
CA SER A 49 -10.07 -19.68 -8.76
C SER A 49 -10.51 -18.64 -9.79
N GLY A 50 -10.57 -19.02 -11.06
CA GLY A 50 -10.92 -18.12 -12.16
C GLY A 50 -9.70 -17.43 -12.79
N ASN A 51 -9.96 -16.60 -13.80
CA ASN A 51 -8.91 -16.12 -14.71
C ASN A 51 -8.50 -14.64 -14.47
N GLN A 52 -9.21 -13.88 -13.64
CA GLN A 52 -9.01 -12.42 -13.47
C GLN A 52 -8.57 -12.08 -12.04
N ASN A 53 -7.50 -12.73 -11.58
CA ASN A 53 -7.12 -12.73 -10.16
C ASN A 53 -5.83 -11.98 -9.85
N ILE A 54 -5.22 -11.32 -10.84
CA ILE A 54 -4.07 -10.42 -10.65
C ILE A 54 -4.58 -9.00 -10.92
N PRO A 55 -5.02 -8.24 -9.90
CA PRO A 55 -5.75 -6.99 -10.08
C PRO A 55 -4.82 -5.77 -10.19
N HIS A 56 -3.70 -5.90 -10.90
CA HIS A 56 -2.70 -4.85 -11.04
C HIS A 56 -1.86 -5.02 -12.31
N ALA A 57 -1.19 -3.93 -12.72
CA ALA A 57 -0.24 -3.97 -13.83
C ALA A 57 0.95 -4.89 -13.51
N LEU A 58 1.51 -5.56 -14.53
CA LEU A 58 2.66 -6.45 -14.36
C LEU A 58 4.00 -5.73 -14.53
N GLN A 59 5.04 -6.23 -13.85
CA GLN A 59 6.44 -5.94 -14.18
C GLN A 59 6.86 -6.77 -15.39
N LEU A 60 7.41 -6.12 -16.40
CA LEU A 60 7.89 -6.74 -17.64
C LEU A 60 9.35 -6.33 -17.88
N GLU A 61 10.17 -7.27 -18.31
CA GLU A 61 11.54 -7.01 -18.76
C GLU A 61 11.72 -7.56 -20.17
N ILE A 62 12.44 -6.82 -21.00
CA ILE A 62 12.72 -7.20 -22.39
C ILE A 62 14.19 -6.96 -22.71
N TRP A 63 14.69 -7.63 -23.73
CA TRP A 63 16.04 -7.39 -24.20
C TRP A 63 16.26 -5.93 -24.62
N ASN A 64 17.34 -5.31 -24.15
CA ASN A 64 17.77 -3.95 -24.51
C ASN A 64 17.89 -3.69 -26.03
N LYS A 65 17.93 -4.75 -26.85
CA LYS A 65 17.82 -4.66 -28.31
C LYS A 65 16.54 -3.98 -28.80
N TYR A 66 15.45 -4.02 -28.02
CA TYR A 66 14.15 -3.46 -28.38
C TYR A 66 13.88 -2.08 -27.77
N LEU A 67 14.59 -1.72 -26.70
CA LEU A 67 14.43 -0.43 -26.02
C LEU A 67 15.07 0.70 -26.81
N TYR A 68 14.42 1.85 -26.87
CA TYR A 68 14.93 3.03 -27.55
C TYR A 68 15.91 3.78 -26.64
N ALA A 69 17.11 4.04 -27.17
CA ALA A 69 18.16 4.78 -26.49
C ALA A 69 17.80 6.25 -26.26
N CYS A 70 18.59 6.92 -25.43
CA CYS A 70 18.56 8.37 -25.37
C CYS A 70 18.99 8.95 -26.73
N HIS A 71 18.15 9.79 -27.32
CA HIS A 71 18.48 10.45 -28.59
C HIS A 71 17.83 11.82 -28.66
N GLY A 72 18.64 12.87 -28.83
CA GLY A 72 18.15 14.26 -28.82
C GLY A 72 17.53 14.63 -27.48
N THR A 73 16.20 14.86 -27.46
CA THR A 73 15.43 15.21 -26.26
C THR A 73 14.79 14.01 -25.57
N VAL A 74 14.95 12.79 -26.11
CA VAL A 74 14.42 11.55 -25.53
C VAL A 74 15.44 10.97 -24.56
N ASN A 75 15.02 10.65 -23.33
CA ASN A 75 15.92 10.26 -22.24
C ASN A 75 16.10 8.74 -22.08
N GLY A 76 15.57 7.92 -22.99
CA GLY A 76 15.60 6.45 -22.87
C GLY A 76 14.63 5.88 -21.83
N TYR A 77 13.79 6.73 -21.22
CA TYR A 77 12.73 6.37 -20.29
C TYR A 77 11.55 7.34 -20.38
N ARG A 78 10.39 6.90 -19.91
CA ARG A 78 9.15 7.69 -19.79
C ARG A 78 8.40 7.34 -18.52
N TRP A 79 7.50 8.23 -18.11
CA TRP A 79 6.65 8.01 -16.94
C TRP A 79 5.94 6.64 -17.01
N PRO A 80 5.94 5.84 -15.92
CA PRO A 80 6.36 6.20 -14.57
C PRO A 80 7.86 6.07 -14.26
N ALA A 81 8.67 5.53 -15.17
CA ALA A 81 10.11 5.46 -14.96
C ALA A 81 10.72 6.87 -14.86
N ASN A 82 11.75 7.00 -14.03
CA ASN A 82 12.48 8.25 -13.82
C ASN A 82 13.94 8.18 -14.31
N GLN A 83 14.37 7.01 -14.77
CA GLN A 83 15.70 6.76 -15.29
C GLN A 83 15.68 5.64 -16.33
N ALA A 84 16.81 5.51 -17.04
CA ALA A 84 17.17 4.40 -17.91
C ALA A 84 18.47 3.78 -17.41
N ASP A 85 18.83 2.59 -17.90
CA ASP A 85 20.11 1.95 -17.56
C ASP A 85 21.30 2.87 -17.86
N SER A 86 22.35 2.71 -17.06
CA SER A 86 23.60 3.44 -17.26
C SER A 86 24.26 3.04 -18.57
N GLY A 87 24.70 4.03 -19.36
CA GLY A 87 25.35 3.78 -20.65
C GLY A 87 24.39 3.61 -21.83
N THR A 88 23.08 3.74 -21.62
CA THR A 88 22.05 3.63 -22.68
C THR A 88 22.14 4.73 -23.74
N CYS A 89 22.76 5.87 -23.42
CA CYS A 89 22.97 6.97 -24.35
C CYS A 89 24.32 6.91 -25.09
N ASP A 90 25.21 5.97 -24.73
CA ASP A 90 26.55 5.85 -25.32
C ASP A 90 26.57 4.74 -26.37
N SER A 91 26.61 5.11 -27.65
CA SER A 91 26.65 4.16 -28.77
C SER A 91 27.85 3.21 -28.77
N SER A 92 28.91 3.52 -28.00
CA SER A 92 30.07 2.65 -27.83
C SER A 92 29.92 1.64 -26.69
N ASN A 93 28.93 1.83 -25.82
CA ASN A 93 28.66 0.93 -24.71
C ASN A 93 27.95 -0.35 -25.19
N PRO A 94 28.42 -1.56 -24.83
CA PRO A 94 27.76 -2.80 -25.22
C PRO A 94 26.32 -2.93 -24.68
N ALA A 95 26.01 -2.28 -23.56
CA ALA A 95 24.68 -2.23 -22.94
C ALA A 95 23.74 -1.19 -23.58
N VAL A 96 24.19 -0.44 -24.60
CA VAL A 96 23.36 0.55 -25.28
C VAL A 96 22.06 -0.06 -25.78
N TYR A 97 20.98 0.69 -25.59
CA TYR A 97 19.66 0.38 -26.13
C TYR A 97 19.68 0.49 -27.67
N LYS A 98 19.10 -0.48 -28.38
CA LYS A 98 19.23 -0.60 -29.86
C LYS A 98 17.89 -0.55 -30.61
N GLY A 99 16.80 -0.34 -29.88
CA GLY A 99 15.46 -0.22 -30.41
C GLY A 99 15.30 1.01 -31.29
N THR A 100 14.44 0.90 -32.30
CA THR A 100 14.12 1.99 -33.24
C THR A 100 12.77 2.64 -32.97
N ASN A 101 11.92 2.01 -32.16
CA ASN A 101 10.61 2.54 -31.81
C ASN A 101 10.73 3.54 -30.66
N THR A 102 10.60 4.83 -30.96
CA THR A 102 10.71 5.94 -30.00
C THR A 102 9.69 5.91 -28.87
N SER A 103 8.68 5.04 -28.92
CA SER A 103 7.67 4.88 -27.86
C SER A 103 7.96 3.73 -26.90
N LEU A 104 8.93 2.86 -27.21
CA LEU A 104 9.31 1.69 -26.41
C LEU A 104 10.61 1.96 -25.65
N MET A 105 10.50 2.23 -24.37
CA MET A 105 11.61 2.61 -23.49
C MET A 105 11.30 2.16 -22.05
N GLN A 106 12.22 2.38 -21.11
CA GLN A 106 11.93 2.10 -19.69
C GLN A 106 10.68 2.87 -19.25
N GLY A 107 9.79 2.21 -18.50
CA GLY A 107 8.50 2.74 -18.09
C GLY A 107 7.39 2.73 -19.15
N SER A 108 7.63 2.22 -20.36
CA SER A 108 6.56 2.04 -21.36
C SER A 108 5.48 1.09 -20.85
N LEU A 109 4.22 1.50 -20.99
CA LEU A 109 3.05 0.66 -20.70
C LEU A 109 2.68 -0.17 -21.92
N LEU A 110 2.49 -1.47 -21.73
CA LEU A 110 2.16 -2.43 -22.77
C LEU A 110 0.87 -3.18 -22.43
N ALA A 111 0.03 -3.42 -23.43
CA ALA A 111 -1.22 -4.15 -23.25
C ALA A 111 -1.50 -5.11 -24.41
N LEU A 112 -2.30 -6.15 -24.15
CA LEU A 112 -2.85 -6.99 -25.20
C LEU A 112 -4.07 -6.32 -25.83
N SER A 113 -4.29 -6.54 -27.13
CA SER A 113 -5.49 -6.07 -27.82
C SER A 113 -6.76 -6.57 -27.10
N PRO A 114 -7.79 -5.73 -26.92
CA PRO A 114 -9.08 -6.14 -26.38
C PRO A 114 -9.79 -7.23 -27.19
N SER A 115 -9.43 -7.39 -28.47
CA SER A 115 -10.01 -8.42 -29.35
C SER A 115 -9.26 -9.74 -29.33
N ALA A 116 -8.08 -9.80 -28.70
CA ALA A 116 -7.34 -11.05 -28.56
C ALA A 116 -8.13 -12.02 -27.67
N THR A 117 -7.94 -13.32 -27.90
CA THR A 117 -8.41 -14.40 -27.02
C THR A 117 -7.23 -15.30 -26.63
N PRO A 118 -7.31 -16.04 -25.51
CA PRO A 118 -6.29 -17.03 -25.15
C PRO A 118 -5.99 -18.01 -26.31
N ASP A 119 -7.04 -18.48 -27.01
CA ASP A 119 -6.91 -19.38 -28.14
C ASP A 119 -6.18 -18.72 -29.32
N SER A 120 -6.45 -17.45 -29.62
CA SER A 120 -5.79 -16.74 -30.73
C SER A 120 -4.28 -16.57 -30.52
N LEU A 121 -3.83 -16.59 -29.27
CA LEU A 121 -2.40 -16.51 -28.90
C LEU A 121 -1.81 -17.88 -28.53
N GLY A 122 -2.61 -18.95 -28.62
CA GLY A 122 -2.19 -20.31 -28.29
C GLY A 122 -1.84 -20.51 -26.82
N ILE A 123 -2.52 -19.82 -25.90
CA ILE A 123 -2.26 -19.90 -24.45
C ILE A 123 -2.80 -21.21 -23.88
N LYS A 124 -1.92 -22.00 -23.26
CA LYS A 124 -2.20 -23.38 -22.84
C LYS A 124 -2.45 -23.50 -21.35
N THR A 125 -1.63 -22.84 -20.55
CA THR A 125 -1.57 -23.02 -19.10
C THR A 125 -2.56 -22.12 -18.37
N ASP A 126 -2.91 -22.50 -17.14
CA ASP A 126 -3.75 -21.65 -16.29
C ASP A 126 -3.05 -20.34 -15.91
N VAL A 127 -1.76 -20.42 -15.60
CA VAL A 127 -0.90 -19.25 -15.30
C VAL A 127 -0.85 -18.31 -16.50
N GLY A 128 -0.60 -18.85 -17.70
CA GLY A 128 -0.61 -18.07 -18.94
C GLY A 128 -1.97 -17.41 -19.21
N ARG A 129 -3.09 -18.11 -18.95
CA ARG A 129 -4.44 -17.52 -19.06
C ARG A 129 -4.64 -16.37 -18.08
N LYS A 130 -4.18 -16.49 -16.83
CA LYS A 130 -4.27 -15.39 -15.85
C LYS A 130 -3.45 -14.18 -16.29
N MET A 131 -2.22 -14.41 -16.76
CA MET A 131 -1.37 -13.34 -17.32
C MET A 131 -2.02 -12.67 -18.54
N PHE A 132 -2.64 -13.45 -19.42
CA PHE A 132 -3.39 -12.95 -20.58
C PHE A 132 -4.46 -11.92 -20.17
N TYR A 133 -5.37 -12.30 -19.27
CA TYR A 133 -6.45 -11.38 -18.87
C TYR A 133 -5.91 -10.18 -18.07
N THR A 134 -4.82 -10.36 -17.35
CA THR A 134 -4.15 -9.27 -16.63
C THR A 134 -3.58 -8.25 -17.60
N LEU A 135 -2.82 -8.69 -18.61
CA LEU A 135 -2.24 -7.80 -19.63
C LEU A 135 -3.29 -7.13 -20.52
N GLN A 136 -4.49 -7.71 -20.65
CA GLN A 136 -5.63 -7.06 -21.31
C GLN A 136 -6.35 -6.01 -20.44
N ASN A 137 -6.36 -6.18 -19.12
CA ASN A 137 -7.17 -5.34 -18.22
C ASN A 137 -6.34 -4.29 -17.49
N TYR A 138 -5.15 -4.66 -17.04
CA TYR A 138 -4.27 -3.87 -16.18
C TYR A 138 -2.93 -3.51 -16.82
N CYS A 139 -2.62 -4.07 -18.01
CA CYS A 139 -1.39 -3.83 -18.76
C CYS A 139 -0.12 -4.33 -18.02
N GLY A 140 1.06 -3.97 -18.52
CA GLY A 140 2.33 -4.17 -17.83
C GLY A 140 3.35 -3.09 -18.19
N TYR A 141 4.22 -2.75 -17.26
CA TYR A 141 5.27 -1.74 -17.42
C TYR A 141 6.61 -2.40 -17.72
N ILE A 142 7.35 -1.85 -18.67
CA ILE A 142 8.77 -2.20 -18.81
C ILE A 142 9.54 -1.62 -17.63
N VAL A 143 10.14 -2.48 -16.81
CA VAL A 143 10.85 -2.09 -15.59
C VAL A 143 12.35 -2.28 -15.65
N ASP A 144 12.83 -3.18 -16.48
CA ASP A 144 14.27 -3.42 -16.63
C ASP A 144 14.58 -4.06 -17.99
N ASP A 145 15.86 -4.08 -18.33
CA ASP A 145 16.39 -4.80 -19.48
C ASP A 145 16.98 -6.16 -19.09
N THR A 146 16.74 -7.18 -19.91
CA THR A 146 17.24 -8.54 -19.60
C THR A 146 18.71 -8.73 -19.95
N GLY A 147 19.37 -7.84 -20.69
CA GLY A 147 20.75 -7.99 -21.17
C GLY A 147 21.01 -9.06 -22.24
N TRP A 148 20.11 -10.02 -22.43
CA TRP A 148 20.19 -11.09 -23.43
C TRP A 148 18.82 -11.39 -24.06
N ASP A 149 18.79 -12.29 -25.07
CA ASP A 149 17.57 -12.64 -25.82
C ASP A 149 16.55 -13.41 -24.96
N ASP A 150 15.78 -12.65 -24.19
CA ASP A 150 14.83 -13.16 -23.21
C ASP A 150 13.76 -12.11 -22.88
N VAL A 151 12.69 -12.58 -22.26
CA VAL A 151 11.60 -11.77 -21.71
C VAL A 151 11.27 -12.29 -20.32
N GLN A 152 11.05 -11.39 -19.35
CA GLN A 152 10.84 -11.78 -17.96
C GLN A 152 9.65 -11.05 -17.34
N ILE A 153 9.04 -11.70 -16.35
CA ILE A 153 7.92 -11.18 -15.57
C ILE A 153 8.32 -11.21 -14.10
N GLY A 154 8.03 -10.13 -13.39
CA GLY A 154 8.23 -10.06 -11.94
C GLY A 154 7.30 -11.01 -11.19
N VAL A 155 7.87 -11.88 -10.35
CA VAL A 155 7.14 -12.85 -9.53
C VAL A 155 7.70 -12.88 -8.12
N GLU A 156 6.82 -13.11 -7.14
CA GLU A 156 7.24 -13.42 -5.77
C GLU A 156 8.11 -14.68 -5.73
N ASN A 157 9.16 -14.70 -4.89
CA ASN A 157 10.12 -15.81 -4.86
C ASN A 157 9.49 -17.18 -4.54
N THR A 158 8.45 -17.22 -3.71
CA THR A 158 7.73 -18.45 -3.30
C THR A 158 7.00 -19.13 -4.46
N LEU A 159 6.76 -18.42 -5.57
CA LEU A 159 6.11 -19.00 -6.75
C LEU A 159 6.95 -20.08 -7.42
N ARG A 160 8.29 -20.01 -7.33
CA ARG A 160 9.19 -21.00 -7.93
C ARG A 160 9.11 -22.38 -7.26
N ASP A 161 8.64 -22.42 -6.01
CA ASP A 161 8.42 -23.67 -5.28
C ASP A 161 7.07 -24.33 -5.64
N ASN A 162 6.16 -23.57 -6.26
CA ASN A 162 4.77 -23.98 -6.51
C ASN A 162 4.45 -24.13 -8.02
N TYR A 163 5.21 -23.48 -8.90
CA TYR A 163 4.98 -23.46 -10.34
C TYR A 163 6.29 -23.59 -11.11
N ASP A 164 6.28 -24.45 -12.13
CA ASP A 164 7.41 -24.63 -13.04
C ASP A 164 7.38 -23.61 -14.20
N PHE A 165 7.99 -22.45 -13.98
CA PHE A 165 8.21 -21.41 -14.99
C PHE A 165 9.16 -21.84 -16.12
N GLY A 166 9.90 -22.93 -15.94
CA GLY A 166 10.74 -23.54 -16.98
C GLY A 166 9.99 -24.52 -17.88
N SER A 167 8.73 -24.86 -17.55
CA SER A 167 7.94 -25.78 -18.36
C SER A 167 7.73 -25.24 -19.77
N ALA A 168 7.77 -26.14 -20.76
CA ALA A 168 7.69 -25.77 -22.17
C ALA A 168 6.41 -24.99 -22.51
N ASP A 169 5.27 -25.40 -21.93
CA ASP A 169 3.99 -24.74 -22.19
C ASP A 169 3.91 -23.35 -21.54
N LEU A 170 4.34 -23.18 -20.27
CA LEU A 170 4.31 -21.86 -19.64
C LEU A 170 5.33 -20.90 -20.28
N SER A 171 6.52 -21.39 -20.62
CA SER A 171 7.52 -20.60 -21.36
C SER A 171 6.98 -20.18 -22.74
N SER A 172 6.26 -21.08 -23.43
CA SER A 172 5.59 -20.77 -24.70
C SER A 172 4.49 -19.72 -24.51
N ASP A 173 3.66 -19.83 -23.47
CA ASP A 173 2.61 -18.86 -23.17
C ASP A 173 3.20 -17.46 -22.95
N ILE A 174 4.23 -17.34 -22.10
CA ILE A 174 4.90 -16.05 -21.81
C ILE A 174 5.43 -15.41 -23.10
N LYS A 175 6.14 -16.18 -23.94
CA LYS A 175 6.65 -15.68 -25.22
C LYS A 175 5.53 -15.21 -26.15
N SER A 176 4.45 -15.98 -26.27
CA SER A 176 3.27 -15.59 -27.05
C SER A 176 2.63 -14.31 -26.55
N LEU A 177 2.54 -14.12 -25.22
CA LEU A 177 2.01 -12.90 -24.62
C LEU A 177 2.88 -11.69 -24.98
N PHE A 178 4.20 -11.76 -24.78
CA PHE A 178 5.13 -10.67 -25.10
C PHE A 178 5.11 -10.31 -26.59
N ALA A 179 5.04 -11.30 -27.47
CA ALA A 179 4.96 -11.08 -28.91
C ALA A 179 3.69 -10.33 -29.36
N ALA A 180 2.62 -10.39 -28.57
CA ALA A 180 1.33 -9.77 -28.88
C ALA A 180 1.10 -8.41 -28.19
N LEU A 181 2.02 -7.97 -27.33
CA LEU A 181 1.90 -6.70 -26.61
C LEU A 181 2.00 -5.49 -27.54
N GLN A 182 1.17 -4.49 -27.26
CA GLN A 182 1.12 -3.20 -27.96
C GLN A 182 1.42 -2.06 -27.00
N ILE A 183 2.10 -1.02 -27.49
CA ILE A 183 2.48 0.14 -26.69
C ILE A 183 1.28 1.06 -26.48
N ILE A 184 1.00 1.39 -25.22
CA ILE A 184 0.02 2.41 -24.83
C ILE A 184 0.74 3.76 -24.71
N ASP A 185 0.87 4.44 -25.84
CA ASP A 185 1.72 5.64 -25.98
C ASP A 185 1.13 6.92 -25.38
N ASN A 186 -0.14 6.90 -24.96
CA ASN A 186 -0.82 8.02 -24.31
C ASN A 186 -0.93 7.88 -22.78
N ASN A 187 -0.09 7.03 -22.16
CA ASN A 187 0.03 6.88 -20.71
C ASN A 187 0.85 8.03 -20.09
N SER A 188 0.35 8.62 -18.99
CA SER A 188 1.04 9.70 -18.27
C SER A 188 0.55 9.81 -16.81
N PHE A 189 1.22 10.62 -16.00
CA PHE A 189 0.82 10.86 -14.59
C PHE A 189 -0.62 11.39 -14.46
N SER A 190 -1.11 12.14 -15.45
CA SER A 190 -2.48 12.66 -15.50
C SER A 190 -3.47 11.73 -16.22
N ASN A 191 -3.00 10.58 -16.72
CA ASN A 191 -3.76 9.68 -17.57
C ASN A 191 -3.22 8.24 -17.44
N ILE A 192 -3.38 7.68 -16.24
CA ILE A 192 -2.83 6.37 -15.85
C ILE A 192 -3.59 5.26 -16.58
N GLY A 193 -2.86 4.38 -17.26
CA GLY A 193 -3.45 3.30 -18.06
C GLY A 193 -3.70 3.68 -19.52
N GLY A 194 -3.27 4.87 -19.94
CA GLY A 194 -3.54 5.41 -21.28
C GLY A 194 -4.84 6.21 -21.36
N GLY A 195 -5.12 6.76 -22.53
CA GLY A 195 -6.29 7.60 -22.79
C GLY A 195 -7.56 6.79 -23.05
N GLY A 196 -8.71 7.46 -22.96
CA GLY A 196 -10.02 6.84 -23.13
C GLY A 196 -10.58 6.30 -21.81
N THR A 197 -11.46 5.30 -21.89
CA THR A 197 -12.08 4.68 -20.72
C THR A 197 -11.31 3.41 -20.33
N PRO A 198 -10.76 3.32 -19.11
CA PRO A 198 -10.13 2.10 -18.63
C PRO A 198 -11.08 0.89 -18.68
N ARG A 199 -10.55 -0.29 -19.03
CA ARG A 199 -11.34 -1.54 -19.04
C ARG A 199 -11.73 -2.00 -17.64
N VAL A 200 -10.94 -1.61 -16.66
CA VAL A 200 -11.17 -1.80 -15.23
C VAL A 200 -10.96 -0.46 -14.53
N PRO A 201 -11.74 -0.13 -13.50
CA PRO A 201 -11.50 1.09 -12.72
C PRO A 201 -10.12 1.03 -12.07
N LEU A 202 -9.51 2.19 -11.83
CA LEU A 202 -8.33 2.28 -10.98
C LEU A 202 -8.64 1.67 -9.61
N ALA A 203 -7.61 1.11 -8.97
CA ALA A 203 -7.74 0.67 -7.59
C ALA A 203 -8.30 1.84 -6.76
N PRO A 204 -9.24 1.57 -5.83
CA PRO A 204 -9.70 2.62 -4.94
C PRO A 204 -8.48 3.21 -4.21
N PRO A 205 -8.50 4.51 -3.87
CA PRO A 205 -7.48 5.08 -3.00
C PRO A 205 -7.30 4.17 -1.80
N LEU A 206 -6.07 3.96 -1.36
CA LEU A 206 -5.83 3.25 -0.12
C LEU A 206 -6.70 3.92 0.93
N SER A 207 -7.64 3.15 1.44
CA SER A 207 -8.51 3.65 2.45
C SER A 207 -7.61 3.98 3.63
N THR A 208 -7.75 5.16 4.21
CA THR A 208 -7.32 5.41 5.60
C THR A 208 -8.17 4.60 6.59
N SER A 209 -8.73 3.48 6.12
CA SER A 209 -9.90 2.78 6.64
C SER A 209 -9.81 1.33 6.19
N GLY A 210 -8.73 0.69 6.62
CA GLY A 210 -8.44 -0.74 6.46
C GLY A 210 -8.15 -1.43 7.78
N SER A 211 -8.65 -0.87 8.89
CA SER A 211 -8.92 -1.58 10.16
C SER A 211 -10.08 -0.88 10.87
N GLY A 212 -11.27 -0.95 10.28
CA GLY A 212 -12.40 -0.09 10.66
C GLY A 212 -12.11 1.35 10.22
N ALA A 213 -12.99 1.92 9.39
CA ALA A 213 -12.87 3.33 9.07
C ALA A 213 -12.97 4.14 10.36
N PHE A 214 -12.01 5.03 10.61
CA PHE A 214 -12.20 5.98 11.69
C PHE A 214 -13.43 6.82 11.37
N LEU A 215 -14.32 6.94 12.33
CA LEU A 215 -15.48 7.81 12.22
C LEU A 215 -14.99 9.26 12.05
N ASP A 216 -15.68 10.02 11.20
CA ASP A 216 -15.47 11.46 11.10
C ASP A 216 -15.78 12.12 12.45
N ARG A 217 -14.81 12.87 12.97
CA ARG A 217 -14.87 13.54 14.29
C ARG A 217 -15.43 14.95 14.21
N SER A 218 -15.79 15.41 13.00
CA SER A 218 -16.36 16.73 12.78
C SER A 218 -17.64 16.91 13.60
N GLY A 219 -17.66 17.93 14.46
CA GLY A 219 -18.80 18.23 15.34
C GLY A 219 -18.84 17.44 16.64
N TRP A 220 -17.87 16.57 16.91
CA TRP A 220 -17.76 15.90 18.21
C TRP A 220 -17.40 16.90 19.30
N THR A 221 -17.86 16.63 20.52
CA THR A 221 -17.50 17.41 21.71
C THR A 221 -16.82 16.52 22.73
N ALA A 222 -16.10 17.13 23.66
CA ALA A 222 -15.35 16.40 24.67
C ALA A 222 -15.45 17.06 26.05
N ASN A 223 -15.32 16.23 27.08
CA ASN A 223 -15.19 16.61 28.47
C ASN A 223 -14.16 15.69 29.15
N GLY A 224 -13.53 16.15 30.22
CA GLY A 224 -12.52 15.36 30.92
C GLY A 224 -12.26 15.88 32.31
N THR A 225 -11.38 15.18 33.03
CA THR A 225 -10.97 15.62 34.38
C THR A 225 -10.32 17.00 34.38
N SER A 226 -9.55 17.33 33.34
CA SER A 226 -9.10 18.69 33.07
C SER A 226 -9.90 19.28 31.91
N SER A 227 -9.98 20.61 31.87
CA SER A 227 -10.58 21.36 30.75
C SER A 227 -9.54 21.81 29.70
N ASN A 228 -8.28 21.41 29.84
CA ASN A 228 -7.21 21.84 28.94
C ASN A 228 -7.34 21.16 27.58
N ASN A 229 -7.44 21.95 26.51
CA ASN A 229 -7.40 21.49 25.12
C ASN A 229 -8.28 20.26 24.85
N LEU A 230 -9.51 20.28 25.34
CA LEU A 230 -10.47 19.17 25.23
C LEU A 230 -10.69 18.69 23.80
N LEU A 231 -10.52 19.52 22.77
CA LEU A 231 -10.70 19.12 21.38
C LEU A 231 -9.41 18.68 20.68
N ALA A 232 -8.24 18.79 21.33
CA ALA A 232 -6.97 18.40 20.73
C ALA A 232 -6.96 16.92 20.28
N PRO A 233 -7.47 15.94 21.07
CA PRO A 233 -7.56 14.56 20.62
C PRO A 233 -8.43 14.33 19.37
N LEU A 234 -9.17 15.33 18.91
CA LEU A 234 -10.14 15.25 17.83
C LEU A 234 -9.74 16.08 16.60
N ASP A 235 -8.61 16.80 16.65
CA ASP A 235 -8.26 17.82 15.65
C ASP A 235 -7.38 17.29 14.50
N GLY A 236 -6.77 16.11 14.62
CA GLY A 236 -5.95 15.50 13.57
C GLY A 236 -4.50 15.98 13.58
N ASN A 237 -4.07 16.70 14.60
CA ASN A 237 -2.74 17.23 14.78
C ASN A 237 -2.04 16.56 15.96
N ASN A 238 -1.16 15.60 15.67
CA ASN A 238 -0.41 14.88 16.70
C ASN A 238 0.52 15.75 17.57
N ALA A 239 0.74 17.03 17.23
CA ALA A 239 1.51 17.96 18.04
C ALA A 239 0.69 18.59 19.19
N THR A 240 -0.64 18.53 19.13
CA THR A 240 -1.55 18.97 20.20
C THR A 240 -1.95 17.79 21.09
N ARG A 241 -2.43 18.08 22.32
CA ARG A 241 -2.91 17.05 23.25
C ARG A 241 -3.89 17.60 24.29
N TRP A 242 -4.77 16.72 24.77
CA TRP A 242 -5.41 16.84 26.09
C TRP A 242 -4.54 16.16 27.14
N THR A 243 -4.52 16.66 28.38
CA THR A 243 -3.79 16.03 29.50
C THR A 243 -4.58 16.12 30.81
N THR A 244 -4.31 15.26 31.78
CA THR A 244 -4.87 15.36 33.14
C THR A 244 -4.34 16.55 33.94
N GLU A 245 -3.32 17.27 33.46
CA GLU A 245 -2.60 18.36 34.14
C GLU A 245 -2.03 18.00 35.53
N ALA A 246 -1.99 16.72 35.85
CA ALA A 246 -1.54 16.18 37.12
C ALA A 246 -1.08 14.72 36.96
N PRO A 247 -0.23 14.21 37.87
CA PRO A 247 0.11 12.79 37.93
C PRO A 247 -1.13 11.88 37.97
N GLN A 248 -0.98 10.66 37.48
CA GLN A 248 -2.13 9.76 37.33
C GLN A 248 -2.67 9.29 38.67
N THR A 249 -3.99 9.45 38.85
CA THR A 249 -4.74 8.96 40.02
C THR A 249 -6.04 8.33 39.55
N ASN A 250 -6.49 7.31 40.29
CA ASN A 250 -7.73 6.61 39.99
C ASN A 250 -8.93 7.57 39.79
N ASN A 251 -9.78 7.24 38.81
CA ASN A 251 -10.99 7.96 38.37
C ASN A 251 -10.76 9.24 37.54
N GLN A 252 -9.57 9.45 36.99
CA GLN A 252 -9.39 10.43 35.91
C GLN A 252 -10.10 9.92 34.64
N TYR A 253 -10.69 10.82 33.85
CA TYR A 253 -11.45 10.44 32.66
C TYR A 253 -11.33 11.44 31.51
N TYR A 254 -11.58 10.92 30.31
CA TYR A 254 -11.82 11.68 29.09
C TYR A 254 -13.04 11.08 28.40
N GLN A 255 -13.96 11.94 27.97
CA GLN A 255 -15.24 11.58 27.40
C GLN A 255 -15.46 12.34 26.10
N ILE A 256 -16.01 11.66 25.11
CA ILE A 256 -16.43 12.25 23.84
C ILE A 256 -17.92 12.00 23.59
N ASP A 257 -18.57 12.96 22.95
CA ASP A 257 -19.90 12.86 22.37
C ASP A 257 -19.78 12.97 20.85
N MET A 258 -20.18 11.91 20.16
CA MET A 258 -20.14 11.81 18.69
C MET A 258 -21.35 12.48 18.02
N GLY A 259 -22.30 13.01 18.79
CA GLY A 259 -23.50 13.70 18.31
C GLY A 259 -24.61 12.78 17.78
N GLN A 260 -24.27 11.57 17.35
CA GLN A 260 -25.21 10.54 16.92
C GLN A 260 -24.70 9.14 17.27
N ALA A 261 -25.61 8.17 17.30
CA ALA A 261 -25.27 6.79 17.64
C ALA A 261 -24.55 6.09 16.47
N HIS A 262 -23.37 5.56 16.73
CA HIS A 262 -22.61 4.74 15.79
C HIS A 262 -22.38 3.34 16.37
N SER A 263 -22.43 2.31 15.51
CA SER A 263 -21.98 0.97 15.88
C SER A 263 -20.46 0.91 15.82
N ILE A 264 -19.81 0.85 16.97
CA ILE A 264 -18.35 0.94 17.10
C ILE A 264 -17.79 -0.32 17.76
N SER A 265 -16.56 -0.70 17.41
CA SER A 265 -15.88 -1.90 17.96
C SER A 265 -14.44 -1.64 18.40
N ARG A 266 -13.89 -0.46 18.09
CA ARG A 266 -12.50 -0.15 18.40
C ARG A 266 -12.29 1.34 18.71
N ILE A 267 -11.37 1.60 19.63
CA ILE A 267 -10.84 2.93 19.96
C ILE A 267 -9.32 2.86 19.92
N THR A 268 -8.68 3.86 19.33
CA THR A 268 -7.22 4.03 19.34
C THR A 268 -6.87 5.33 20.04
N LEU A 269 -5.96 5.26 21.02
CA LEU A 269 -5.39 6.42 21.70
C LEU A 269 -3.92 6.55 21.29
N ASP A 270 -3.56 7.66 20.66
CA ASP A 270 -2.21 7.98 20.27
C ASP A 270 -1.62 9.03 21.22
N CYS A 271 -0.48 8.71 21.82
CA CYS A 271 0.35 9.64 22.57
C CYS A 271 1.82 9.57 22.10
N SER A 272 2.07 9.31 20.81
CA SER A 272 3.40 9.09 20.24
C SER A 272 4.37 10.26 20.38
N GLN A 273 3.86 11.50 20.36
CA GLN A 273 4.64 12.70 20.67
C GLN A 273 4.87 12.91 22.19
N PHE A 274 4.23 12.09 23.03
CA PHE A 274 4.23 12.15 24.50
C PHE A 274 4.33 10.74 25.14
N PRO A 275 5.32 9.93 24.75
CA PRO A 275 5.27 8.46 24.82
C PRO A 275 5.23 7.85 26.24
N ASN A 276 5.38 8.65 27.30
CA ASN A 276 5.29 8.18 28.69
C ASN A 276 3.94 8.49 29.37
N ASP A 277 3.12 9.34 28.74
CA ASP A 277 1.85 9.85 29.29
C ASP A 277 0.64 8.95 28.91
N TYR A 278 0.84 7.67 28.61
CA TYR A 278 -0.25 6.72 28.37
C TYR A 278 -0.98 6.35 29.68
N PRO A 279 -2.27 5.97 29.65
CA PRO A 279 -3.01 5.59 30.85
C PRO A 279 -2.42 4.30 31.44
N ARG A 280 -2.10 4.29 32.74
CA ARG A 280 -1.53 3.10 33.41
C ARG A 280 -2.50 1.94 33.45
N GLN A 281 -3.77 2.21 33.74
CA GLN A 281 -4.88 1.27 33.62
C GLN A 281 -6.11 2.02 33.14
N TYR A 282 -7.02 1.36 32.45
CA TYR A 282 -8.22 1.98 31.92
C TYR A 282 -9.45 1.06 31.96
N ASN A 283 -10.62 1.69 31.99
CA ASN A 283 -11.92 1.13 31.63
C ASN A 283 -12.54 1.97 30.51
N VAL A 284 -13.23 1.33 29.57
CA VAL A 284 -14.02 2.00 28.52
C VAL A 284 -15.49 1.75 28.76
N TYR A 285 -16.29 2.81 28.72
CA TYR A 285 -17.74 2.77 28.83
C TYR A 285 -18.38 3.39 27.60
N LEU A 286 -19.44 2.77 27.12
CA LEU A 286 -20.22 3.23 25.97
C LEU A 286 -21.66 3.49 26.38
N SER A 287 -22.26 4.56 25.86
CA SER A 287 -23.68 4.85 26.09
C SER A 287 -24.31 5.60 24.93
N THR A 288 -25.63 5.43 24.77
CA THR A 288 -26.47 6.27 23.88
C THR A 288 -27.09 7.46 24.64
N SER A 289 -26.83 7.60 25.94
CA SER A 289 -27.27 8.73 26.77
C SER A 289 -26.14 9.21 27.70
N ASN A 290 -26.14 10.49 28.08
CA ASN A 290 -25.16 11.03 29.02
C ASN A 290 -25.53 10.81 30.51
N TRP A 291 -26.61 10.08 30.81
CA TRP A 291 -27.11 9.89 32.19
C TRP A 291 -26.89 8.47 32.72
N THR A 292 -26.85 7.47 31.85
CA THR A 292 -26.72 6.06 32.23
C THR A 292 -25.47 5.46 31.62
N TRP A 293 -24.64 4.87 32.46
CA TRP A 293 -23.46 4.12 32.06
C TRP A 293 -23.64 2.66 32.47
N GLY A 294 -23.43 1.75 31.53
CA GLY A 294 -23.44 0.31 31.80
C GLY A 294 -22.11 -0.16 32.40
N ASN A 295 -21.88 -1.48 32.32
CA ASN A 295 -20.57 -2.04 32.64
C ASN A 295 -19.51 -1.58 31.62
N ALA A 296 -18.24 -1.65 32.01
CA ALA A 296 -17.15 -1.39 31.07
C ALA A 296 -17.19 -2.43 29.93
N VAL A 297 -17.05 -1.96 28.69
CA VAL A 297 -16.99 -2.82 27.50
C VAL A 297 -15.57 -3.34 27.23
N ALA A 298 -14.57 -2.65 27.77
CA ALA A 298 -13.17 -3.05 27.75
C ALA A 298 -12.44 -2.52 28.99
N ALA A 299 -11.40 -3.24 29.41
CA ALA A 299 -10.50 -2.83 30.48
C ALA A 299 -9.09 -3.35 30.19
N GLY A 300 -8.06 -2.65 30.66
CA GLY A 300 -6.68 -3.05 30.43
C GLY A 300 -5.65 -2.07 30.98
N SER A 301 -4.43 -2.17 30.47
CA SER A 301 -3.31 -1.29 30.79
C SER A 301 -2.69 -0.74 29.52
N GLY A 302 -2.25 0.51 29.53
CA GLY A 302 -1.41 1.07 28.46
C GLY A 302 0.04 0.62 28.60
N ASN A 303 0.74 0.47 27.48
CA ASN A 303 2.14 0.01 27.45
C ASN A 303 3.02 0.75 26.44
N GLY A 304 2.61 1.91 25.95
CA GLY A 304 3.41 2.70 25.00
C GLY A 304 2.67 3.85 24.33
N ALA A 305 3.30 4.34 23.27
CA ALA A 305 2.94 5.51 22.47
C ALA A 305 1.59 5.41 21.74
N SER A 306 1.03 4.22 21.56
CA SER A 306 -0.29 4.02 20.96
C SER A 306 -0.96 2.83 21.64
N LEU A 307 -2.24 3.00 21.94
CA LEU A 307 -3.06 2.00 22.62
C LEU A 307 -4.31 1.72 21.79
N ASP A 308 -4.41 0.47 21.32
CA ASP A 308 -5.57 -0.05 20.62
C ASP A 308 -6.47 -0.84 21.57
N ILE A 309 -7.74 -0.44 21.63
CA ILE A 309 -8.76 -1.02 22.51
C ILE A 309 -9.86 -1.59 21.62
N SER A 310 -10.05 -2.91 21.64
CA SER A 310 -11.09 -3.60 20.85
C SER A 310 -12.12 -4.27 21.77
N PHE A 311 -13.38 -4.28 21.34
CA PHE A 311 -14.51 -4.88 22.04
C PHE A 311 -15.59 -5.31 21.04
N SER A 312 -16.57 -6.09 21.50
CA SER A 312 -17.70 -6.48 20.65
C SER A 312 -18.48 -5.25 20.15
N PRO A 313 -18.87 -5.18 18.85
CA PRO A 313 -19.55 -4.02 18.30
C PRO A 313 -20.77 -3.60 19.13
N GLN A 314 -20.85 -2.33 19.50
CA GLN A 314 -21.94 -1.75 20.28
C GLN A 314 -22.31 -0.36 19.76
N SER A 315 -23.61 -0.06 19.76
CA SER A 315 -24.12 1.27 19.40
C SER A 315 -23.89 2.26 20.54
N ALA A 316 -23.28 3.41 20.26
CA ALA A 316 -22.97 4.44 21.24
C ALA A 316 -23.03 5.85 20.63
N CYS A 317 -23.46 6.84 21.41
CA CYS A 317 -23.23 8.27 21.13
C CYS A 317 -22.06 8.80 21.95
N TYR A 318 -21.89 8.29 23.17
CA TYR A 318 -20.90 8.72 24.14
C TYR A 318 -19.89 7.62 24.42
N ILE A 319 -18.63 8.01 24.52
CA ILE A 319 -17.52 7.13 24.91
C ILE A 319 -16.83 7.78 26.10
N THR A 320 -16.68 7.04 27.21
CA THR A 320 -15.87 7.47 28.35
C THR A 320 -14.70 6.51 28.53
N ILE A 321 -13.50 7.06 28.55
CA ILE A 321 -12.29 6.35 28.93
C ILE A 321 -11.96 6.82 30.34
N GLN A 322 -11.95 5.89 31.28
CA GLN A 322 -11.61 6.15 32.67
C GLN A 322 -10.24 5.54 32.95
N GLN A 323 -9.26 6.37 33.30
CA GLN A 323 -7.98 5.94 33.81
C GLN A 323 -8.12 5.54 35.29
N THR A 324 -7.64 4.35 35.63
CA THR A 324 -7.85 3.71 36.95
C THR A 324 -6.57 3.34 37.69
N GLY A 325 -5.42 3.48 37.04
CA GLY A 325 -4.10 3.20 37.62
C GLY A 325 -3.52 4.40 38.38
N SER A 326 -2.24 4.33 38.73
CA SER A 326 -1.55 5.45 39.38
C SER A 326 -0.10 5.58 38.92
N ASP A 327 0.39 6.81 38.83
CA ASP A 327 1.78 7.16 38.55
C ASP A 327 2.09 8.50 39.23
N SER A 328 3.20 8.59 39.96
CA SER A 328 3.55 9.79 40.73
C SER A 328 4.30 10.85 39.93
N TYR A 329 4.72 10.54 38.71
CA TYR A 329 5.53 11.42 37.87
C TYR A 329 4.83 11.77 36.56
N TYR A 330 4.35 10.77 35.84
CA TYR A 330 3.76 10.95 34.52
C TYR A 330 2.28 11.27 34.60
N TRP A 331 1.84 12.13 33.68
CA TRP A 331 0.44 12.48 33.51
C TRP A 331 -0.24 11.43 32.63
N TRP A 332 -1.55 11.55 32.45
CA TRP A 332 -2.22 10.90 31.33
C TRP A 332 -2.53 11.95 30.28
N SER A 333 -2.13 11.68 29.03
CA SER A 333 -2.32 12.54 27.88
C SER A 333 -2.88 11.74 26.72
N ILE A 334 -3.63 12.42 25.85
CA ILE A 334 -4.11 11.90 24.57
C ILE A 334 -3.72 12.93 23.51
N GLY A 335 -2.90 12.53 22.55
CA GLY A 335 -2.56 13.32 21.37
C GLY A 335 -3.68 13.24 20.34
N GLU A 336 -4.03 12.02 19.92
CA GLU A 336 -5.17 11.76 19.03
C GLU A 336 -6.03 10.60 19.57
N LEU A 337 -7.35 10.72 19.39
CA LEU A 337 -8.32 9.66 19.64
C LEU A 337 -9.06 9.35 18.35
N HIS A 338 -9.07 8.07 17.99
CA HIS A 338 -9.84 7.56 16.86
C HIS A 338 -10.82 6.48 17.30
N VAL A 339 -11.97 6.40 16.62
CA VAL A 339 -13.01 5.39 16.87
C VAL A 339 -13.36 4.73 15.55
N SER A 340 -13.49 3.41 15.51
CA SER A 340 -13.89 2.70 14.30
C SER A 340 -14.94 1.61 14.53
N THR A 341 -15.56 1.21 13.42
CA THR A 341 -16.61 0.18 13.33
C THR A 341 -16.03 -1.21 13.16
#